data_AF-A0A7D9GZ76-F1
#
_entry.id   AF-A0A7D9GZ76-F1
#
_cell.length_a   1.000
_cell.length_b   1.000
_cell.length_c   1.000
_cell.angle_alpha   90.00
_cell.angle_beta   90.00
_cell.angle_gamma   90.00
#
_symmetry.space_group_name_H-M   'P 1'
#
loop_
_entity.id
_entity.type
_entity.pdbx_description
1 polymer ?
#
loop_
_entity_poly.entity_id
_entity_poly.type
_entity_poly.pdbx_seq_one_letter_code
_entity_poly.pdbx_strand_id
1 'polypeptide(L)'
;MRIRRNFVIALFLTSLIALYLGLANISIVHDKIVHLGVFFILTTLFYWTVELRSQRTWNLVVFIICTIVAGIGSEFIQHAISPFRTFDSGDIITNVAGSTLAMLSSIIYRRLYTKHKYRKGQQVGLNLEDEMHFQHL
;
A
#
# COMPACT_ATOMS: atom_id res chain seq x y z
N MET A 1 7.03 3.68 -17.14
CA MET A 1 6.58 3.63 -15.73
C MET A 1 6.00 4.99 -15.39
N ARG A 2 4.86 5.07 -14.70
CA ARG A 2 4.28 6.35 -14.29
C ARG A 2 4.24 6.43 -12.77
N ILE A 3 4.73 7.54 -12.22
CA ILE A 3 4.70 7.80 -10.77
C ILE A 3 3.50 8.71 -10.48
N ARG A 4 2.72 8.35 -9.46
CA ARG A 4 1.56 9.12 -9.02
C ARG A 4 1.96 10.06 -7.88
N ARG A 5 2.27 11.31 -8.21
CA ARG A 5 2.84 12.31 -7.30
C ARG A 5 2.07 12.48 -5.98
N ASN A 6 0.73 12.44 -6.01
CA ASN A 6 -0.09 12.57 -4.80
C ASN A 6 0.18 11.44 -3.78
N PHE A 7 0.41 10.21 -4.25
CA PHE A 7 0.76 9.08 -3.39
C PHE A 7 2.17 9.20 -2.83
N VAL A 8 3.11 9.73 -3.62
CA VAL A 8 4.49 10.01 -3.15
C VAL A 8 4.47 11.02 -2.00
N ILE A 9 3.74 12.13 -2.17
CA ILE A 9 3.66 13.18 -1.14
C ILE A 9 3.00 12.62 0.12
N ALA A 10 1.87 11.93 -0.02
CA ALA A 10 1.20 11.31 1.10
C ALA A 10 2.10 10.29 1.83
N LEU A 11 2.78 9.42 1.07
CA LEU A 11 3.72 8.45 1.61
C LEU A 11 4.83 9.15 2.42
N PHE A 12 5.45 10.18 1.85
CA PHE A 12 6.51 10.94 2.51
C PHE A 12 6.02 11.53 3.85
N LEU A 13 4.86 12.20 3.84
CA LEU A 13 4.28 12.77 5.06
C LEU A 13 3.93 11.70 6.09
N THR A 14 3.34 10.57 5.67
CA THR A 14 3.03 9.46 6.57
C THR A 14 4.31 8.81 7.13
N SER A 15 5.39 8.73 6.35
CA SER A 15 6.68 8.23 6.83
C SER A 15 7.29 9.12 7.91
N LEU A 16 7.15 10.45 7.80
CA LEU A 16 7.59 11.37 8.87
C LEU A 16 6.80 11.16 10.15
N ILE A 17 5.48 10.97 10.05
CA ILE A 17 4.62 10.68 11.20
C ILE A 17 5.01 9.33 11.83
N ALA A 18 5.21 8.30 11.01
CA ALA A 18 5.60 6.98 11.49
C ALA A 18 6.96 7.01 12.19
N LEU A 19 7.93 7.76 11.65
CA LEU A 19 9.25 7.95 12.26
C LEU A 19 9.13 8.64 13.63
N TYR A 20 8.31 9.69 13.72
CA TYR A 20 8.05 10.37 14.98
C TYR A 20 7.42 9.43 16.01
N LEU A 21 6.37 8.69 15.65
CA LEU A 21 5.70 7.74 16.55
C LEU A 21 6.64 6.62 17.01
N GLY A 22 7.49 6.13 16.11
CA GLY A 22 8.38 5.01 16.40
C GLY A 22 9.58 5.36 17.27
N LEU A 23 10.04 6.63 17.26
CA LEU A 23 11.25 7.06 17.99
C LEU A 23 10.97 7.97 19.19
N ALA A 24 9.83 8.67 19.20
CA ALA A 24 9.49 9.56 20.30
C ALA A 24 9.21 8.78 21.60
N ASN A 25 9.47 9.44 22.73
CA ASN A 25 9.14 8.94 24.06
C ASN A 25 7.64 9.17 24.36
N ILE A 26 6.77 8.40 23.71
CA ILE A 26 5.31 8.47 23.86
C ILE A 26 4.79 7.07 24.20
N SER A 27 3.98 6.99 25.25
CA SER A 27 3.28 5.76 25.63
C SER A 27 1.87 5.76 25.01
N ILE A 28 1.62 4.88 24.05
CA ILE A 28 0.30 4.72 23.43
C ILE A 28 -0.37 3.47 24.01
N VAL A 29 -1.61 3.62 24.49
CA VAL A 29 -2.37 2.52 25.13
C VAL A 29 -2.58 1.33 24.18
N HIS A 30 -2.81 1.60 22.89
CA HIS A 30 -3.04 0.59 21.86
C HIS A 30 -1.97 0.60 20.77
N ASP A 31 -0.69 0.54 21.18
CA ASP A 31 0.46 0.62 20.27
C ASP A 31 0.39 -0.39 19.11
N LYS A 32 -0.02 -1.64 19.40
CA LYS A 32 -0.20 -2.70 18.40
C LYS A 32 -1.21 -2.36 17.29
N ILE A 33 -2.28 -1.62 17.62
CA ILE A 33 -3.26 -1.16 16.63
C ILE A 33 -2.66 -0.03 15.80
N VAL A 34 -1.87 0.84 16.42
CA VAL A 34 -1.15 1.91 15.72
C VAL A 34 -0.14 1.33 14.75
N HIS A 35 0.67 0.36 15.17
CA HIS A 35 1.61 -0.37 14.31
C HIS A 35 0.91 -1.00 13.11
N LEU A 36 -0.16 -1.78 13.35
CA LEU A 36 -0.96 -2.38 12.29
C LEU A 36 -1.53 -1.33 11.32
N GLY A 37 -2.09 -0.23 11.84
CA GLY A 37 -2.69 0.83 11.03
C GLY A 37 -1.66 1.63 10.22
N VAL A 38 -0.54 1.99 10.83
CA VAL A 38 0.55 2.74 10.17
C VAL A 38 1.16 1.90 9.06
N PHE A 39 1.47 0.63 9.31
CA PHE A 39 2.01 -0.26 8.27
C PHE A 39 1.00 -0.58 7.18
N PHE A 40 -0.29 -0.64 7.51
CA PHE A 40 -1.34 -0.74 6.50
C PHE A 40 -1.35 0.49 5.58
N ILE A 41 -1.41 1.71 6.15
CA ILE A 41 -1.47 2.95 5.38
C ILE A 41 -0.20 3.16 4.55
N LEU A 42 0.99 2.99 5.14
CA LEU A 42 2.27 3.12 4.45
C LEU A 42 2.35 2.16 3.26
N THR A 43 1.99 0.89 3.46
CA THR A 43 2.06 -0.12 2.40
C THR A 43 1.04 0.16 1.29
N THR A 44 -0.17 0.60 1.63
CA THR A 44 -1.16 1.03 0.63
C THR A 44 -0.64 2.22 -0.19
N LEU A 45 -0.14 3.27 0.46
CA LEU A 45 0.39 4.45 -0.23
C LEU A 45 1.58 4.07 -1.12
N PHE A 46 2.51 3.26 -0.62
CA PHE A 46 3.64 2.76 -1.39
C PHE A 46 3.18 1.95 -2.61
N TYR A 47 2.27 0.99 -2.43
CA TYR A 47 1.74 0.15 -3.51
C TYR A 47 1.12 0.96 -4.65
N TRP A 48 0.45 2.08 -4.35
CA TRP A 48 -0.18 2.92 -5.37
C TRP A 48 0.72 4.02 -5.94
N THR A 49 1.98 4.10 -5.50
CA THR A 49 2.93 5.12 -5.94
C THR A 49 3.37 4.94 -7.40
N VAL A 50 3.64 3.70 -7.83
CA VAL A 50 4.15 3.42 -9.17
C VAL A 50 3.18 2.54 -9.95
N GLU A 51 3.01 2.88 -11.22
CA GLU A 51 2.33 2.06 -12.21
C GLU A 51 3.37 1.39 -13.11
N LEU A 52 3.64 0.11 -12.83
CA LEU A 52 4.51 -0.76 -13.63
C LEU A 52 3.72 -1.60 -14.63
N ARG A 53 4.41 -2.03 -15.68
CA ARG A 53 3.88 -2.95 -16.71
C ARG A 53 3.65 -4.36 -16.16
N SER A 54 4.49 -4.83 -15.23
CA SER A 54 4.37 -6.14 -14.57
C SER A 54 3.86 -5.97 -13.15
N GLN A 55 2.60 -6.37 -12.90
CA GLN A 55 2.03 -6.31 -11.57
C GLN A 55 2.68 -7.32 -10.61
N ARG A 56 3.14 -8.47 -11.13
CA ARG A 56 3.82 -9.50 -10.30
C ARG A 56 5.12 -8.97 -9.73
N THR A 57 5.94 -8.33 -10.56
CA THR A 57 7.21 -7.72 -10.14
C THR A 57 6.96 -6.62 -9.11
N TRP A 58 5.95 -5.78 -9.33
CA TRP A 58 5.63 -4.73 -8.37
C TRP A 58 5.16 -5.26 -7.02
N ASN A 59 4.30 -6.29 -7.02
CA ASN A 59 3.86 -6.93 -5.77
C ASN A 59 5.04 -7.51 -4.98
N LEU A 60 6.05 -8.10 -5.65
CA LEU A 60 7.26 -8.59 -4.99
C LEU A 60 8.09 -7.45 -4.39
N VAL A 61 8.26 -6.35 -5.11
CA VAL A 61 8.98 -5.17 -4.61
C VAL A 61 8.28 -4.60 -3.37
N VAL A 62 6.96 -4.46 -3.40
CA VAL A 62 6.17 -3.98 -2.25
C VAL A 62 6.31 -4.94 -1.06
N PHE A 63 6.23 -6.26 -1.30
CA PHE A 63 6.41 -7.25 -0.23
C PHE A 63 7.80 -7.15 0.42
N ILE A 64 8.86 -7.09 -0.38
CA ILE A 64 10.24 -7.02 0.14
C ILE A 64 10.43 -5.71 0.92
N ILE A 65 10.04 -4.57 0.35
CA ILE A 65 10.31 -3.26 0.96
C ILE A 65 9.41 -3.04 2.18
N CYS A 66 8.10 -3.25 2.06
CA CYS A 66 7.16 -2.89 3.12
C CYS A 66 7.02 -3.97 4.19
N THR A 67 7.00 -5.25 3.81
CA THR A 67 6.77 -6.34 4.77
C THR A 67 8.07 -6.83 5.39
N ILE A 68 9.10 -7.08 4.58
CA ILE A 68 10.36 -7.63 5.09
C ILE A 68 11.22 -6.50 5.66
N VAL A 69 11.63 -5.55 4.82
CA VAL A 69 12.59 -4.51 5.25
C VAL A 69 11.96 -3.57 6.27
N ALA A 70 10.83 -2.94 5.95
CA ALA A 70 10.20 -2.01 6.87
C ALA A 70 9.49 -2.75 8.03
N GLY A 71 8.71 -3.79 7.75
CA GLY A 71 7.91 -4.47 8.77
C GLY A 71 8.73 -5.15 9.87
N ILE A 72 9.82 -5.80 9.49
CA ILE A 72 10.73 -6.46 10.43
C ILE A 72 11.82 -5.49 10.88
N GLY A 73 12.46 -4.78 9.93
CA GLY A 73 13.62 -3.94 10.22
C GLY A 73 13.32 -2.70 11.06
N SER A 74 12.09 -2.16 11.01
CA SER A 74 11.72 -1.01 11.84
C SER A 74 11.91 -1.28 13.34
N GLU A 75 11.54 -2.46 13.81
CA GLU A 75 11.68 -2.84 15.22
C GLU A 75 13.14 -2.84 15.67
N PHE A 76 14.02 -3.41 14.85
CA PHE A 76 15.47 -3.40 15.11
C PHE A 76 16.02 -1.97 15.13
N ILE A 77 15.59 -1.12 14.19
CA ILE A 77 16.02 0.27 14.11
C ILE A 77 15.51 1.07 15.32
N GLN A 78 14.25 0.89 15.72
CA GLN A 78 13.66 1.57 16.87
C GLN A 78 14.38 1.19 18.15
N HIS A 79 14.65 -0.10 18.36
CA HIS A 79 15.39 -0.59 19.52
C HIS A 79 16.85 -0.09 19.53
N ALA A 80 17.50 -0.03 18.36
CA ALA A 80 18.89 0.43 18.26
C ALA A 80 19.04 1.95 18.45
N ILE A 81 18.05 2.75 18.02
CA ILE A 81 18.14 4.22 18.00
C ILE A 81 17.46 4.85 19.22
N SER A 82 16.31 4.34 19.65
CA SER A 82 15.53 4.94 20.74
C SER A 82 15.88 4.30 22.08
N PRO A 83 16.48 5.04 23.02
CA PRO A 83 16.85 4.50 24.34
C PRO A 83 15.62 4.19 25.21
N PHE A 84 14.43 4.61 24.78
CA PHE A 84 13.16 4.42 25.50
C PHE A 84 12.31 3.27 24.95
N ARG A 85 12.75 2.63 23.85
CA ARG A 85 12.01 1.53 23.20
C ARG A 85 12.72 0.20 23.41
N THR A 86 11.99 -0.75 23.98
CA THR A 86 12.41 -2.15 24.10
C THR A 86 11.95 -2.93 22.89
N PHE A 87 12.77 -3.88 22.44
CA PHE A 87 12.40 -4.79 21.36
C PHE A 87 11.13 -5.61 21.71
N ASP A 88 10.07 -5.51 20.90
CA ASP A 88 8.85 -6.31 21.00
C ASP A 88 8.61 -7.08 19.68
N SER A 89 8.70 -8.41 19.75
CA SER A 89 8.40 -9.28 18.60
C SER A 89 6.93 -9.23 18.19
N GLY A 90 6.03 -8.83 19.09
CA GLY A 90 4.63 -8.54 18.80
C GLY A 90 4.45 -7.40 17.81
N ASP A 91 5.33 -6.40 17.83
CA ASP A 91 5.26 -5.26 16.92
C ASP A 91 5.68 -5.66 15.50
N ILE A 92 6.65 -6.57 15.36
CA ILE A 92 6.98 -7.19 14.06
C ILE A 92 5.76 -7.92 13.48
N ILE A 93 5.05 -8.71 14.30
CA ILE A 93 3.87 -9.45 13.83
C ILE A 93 2.77 -8.48 13.37
N THR A 94 2.52 -7.41 14.12
CA THR A 94 1.48 -6.43 13.77
C THR A 94 1.85 -5.61 12.53
N ASN A 95 3.12 -5.23 12.38
CA ASN A 95 3.64 -4.57 11.19
C ASN A 95 3.47 -5.44 9.93
N VAL A 96 3.90 -6.71 10.01
CA VAL A 96 3.77 -7.69 8.92
C VAL A 96 2.31 -7.96 8.59
N ALA A 97 1.44 -8.06 9.59
CA ALA A 97 0.01 -8.23 9.38
C ALA A 97 -0.60 -7.00 8.67
N GLY A 98 -0.28 -5.79 9.13
CA GLY A 98 -0.74 -4.54 8.53
C GLY A 98 -0.32 -4.40 7.07
N SER A 99 0.96 -4.63 6.76
CA SER A 99 1.47 -4.53 5.40
C SER A 99 0.89 -5.62 4.47
N THR A 100 0.72 -6.84 4.98
CA THR A 100 0.13 -7.95 4.21
C THR A 100 -1.34 -7.66 3.88
N LEU A 101 -2.13 -7.19 4.84
CA LEU A 101 -3.53 -6.78 4.63
C LEU A 101 -3.64 -5.64 3.61
N ALA A 102 -2.76 -4.64 3.68
CA ALA A 102 -2.71 -3.54 2.72
C ALA A 102 -2.36 -4.02 1.31
N MET A 103 -1.41 -4.95 1.17
CA MET A 103 -1.04 -5.51 -0.13
C MET A 103 -2.19 -6.31 -0.73
N LEU A 104 -2.82 -7.21 0.06
CA LEU A 104 -3.94 -8.03 -0.40
C LEU A 104 -5.14 -7.18 -0.81
N SER A 105 -5.54 -6.22 0.03
CA SER A 105 -6.65 -5.30 -0.29
C SER A 105 -6.36 -4.50 -1.56
N SER A 106 -5.13 -4.01 -1.74
CA SER A 106 -4.73 -3.25 -2.93
C SER A 106 -4.68 -4.11 -4.21
N ILE A 107 -4.27 -5.37 -4.11
CA ILE A 107 -4.32 -6.34 -5.23
C ILE A 107 -5.78 -6.61 -5.61
N ILE A 108 -6.64 -6.88 -4.64
CA ILE A 108 -8.08 -7.14 -4.89
C ILE A 108 -8.73 -5.92 -5.51
N TYR A 109 -8.54 -4.73 -4.93
CA TYR A 109 -9.10 -3.48 -5.43
C TYR A 109 -8.66 -3.22 -6.89
N ARG A 110 -7.37 -3.39 -7.19
CA ARG A 110 -6.85 -3.23 -8.56
C ARG A 110 -7.51 -4.21 -9.54
N ARG A 111 -7.67 -5.47 -9.15
CA ARG A 111 -8.34 -6.49 -9.99
C ARG A 111 -9.80 -6.10 -10.27
N LEU A 112 -10.53 -5.64 -9.26
CA LEU A 112 -11.92 -5.22 -9.41
C LEU A 112 -12.07 -3.96 -10.27
N TYR A 113 -11.21 -2.96 -10.07
CA TYR A 113 -11.18 -1.73 -10.86
C TYR A 113 -10.89 -2.01 -12.34
N THR A 114 -9.89 -2.86 -12.59
CA THR A 114 -9.49 -3.23 -13.95
C THR A 114 -10.62 -3.98 -14.68
N LYS A 115 -11.28 -4.93 -14.01
CA LYS A 115 -12.46 -5.63 -14.56
C LYS A 115 -13.60 -4.66 -14.91
N HIS A 116 -13.90 -3.70 -14.04
CA HIS A 116 -14.94 -2.69 -14.31
C HIS A 116 -14.60 -1.83 -15.53
N LYS A 117 -13.33 -1.41 -15.68
CA LYS A 117 -12.89 -0.60 -16.81
C LYS A 117 -13.01 -1.37 -18.14
N TYR A 118 -12.64 -2.65 -18.16
CA TYR A 118 -12.80 -3.50 -19.35
C TYR A 118 -14.27 -3.68 -19.75
N ARG A 119 -15.16 -3.98 -18.78
CA ARG A 119 -16.60 -4.15 -19.06
C ARG A 119 -17.24 -2.89 -19.64
N LYS A 120 -16.92 -1.71 -19.09
CA LYS A 120 -17.40 -0.43 -19.63
C LYS A 120 -16.88 -0.19 -21.05
N GLY A 121 -15.60 -0.44 -21.30
CA GLY A 121 -15.02 -0.29 -22.65
C GLY A 121 -15.69 -1.20 -23.69
N GLN A 122 -15.97 -2.46 -23.32
CA GLN A 122 -16.65 -3.40 -24.19
C GLN A 122 -18.09 -2.97 -24.49
N GLN A 123 -18.84 -2.49 -23.49
CA GLN A 123 -20.19 -1.97 -23.68
C GLN A 123 -20.24 -0.75 -24.61
N VAL A 124 -19.28 0.18 -24.46
CA VAL A 124 -19.17 1.34 -25.36
C VAL A 124 -18.88 0.90 -26.80
N GLY A 125 -18.01 -0.11 -26.98
CA GLY A 125 -17.74 -0.69 -28.30
C GLY A 125 -18.97 -1.27 -28.97
N LEU A 126 -19.76 -2.07 -28.24
CA LEU A 126 -21.00 -2.66 -28.75
C LEU A 126 -22.02 -1.58 -29.17
N ASN A 127 -22.20 -0.54 -28.34
CA ASN A 127 -23.13 0.55 -28.67
C ASN A 127 -22.71 1.30 -29.95
N LEU A 128 -21.41 1.48 -30.18
CA LEU A 128 -20.88 2.15 -31.38
C LEU A 128 -21.08 1.30 -32.63
N GLU A 129 -20.90 -0.02 -32.53
CA GLU A 129 -21.17 -0.97 -33.62
C GLU A 129 -22.66 -0.95 -34.01
N ASP A 130 -23.56 -0.93 -33.01
CA ASP A 130 -25.00 -0.82 -33.22
C ASP A 130 -25.36 0.51 -33.92
N GLU A 131 -24.87 1.65 -33.42
CA GLU A 131 -25.12 2.97 -34.03
C GLU A 131 -24.64 3.04 -35.49
N MET A 132 -23.45 2.51 -35.80
CA MET A 132 -22.95 2.46 -37.17
C MET A 132 -23.84 1.59 -38.07
N HIS A 133 -24.33 0.45 -37.58
CA HIS A 133 -25.23 -0.41 -38.33
C HIS A 133 -26.56 0.29 -38.65
N PHE A 134 -27.12 1.06 -37.71
CA PHE A 134 -28.35 1.83 -37.96
C PHE A 134 -28.17 2.98 -38.97
N GLN A 135 -26.98 3.58 -39.06
CA GLN A 135 -26.72 4.69 -39.98
C GLN A 135 -26.56 4.23 -41.45
N HIS A 136 -26.36 2.92 -41.68
CA HIS A 136 -26.22 2.32 -43.02
C HIS A 136 -27.52 1.68 -43.57
N LEU A 137 -28.63 1.73 -42.82
CA LEU A 137 -29.97 1.30 -43.25
C LEU A 137 -30.83 2.51 -43.66
#